data_AF-A0A258VUK7-F1
#
_entry.id   AF-A0A258VUK7-F1
#
_cell.length_a   1.000
_cell.length_b   1.000
_cell.length_c   1.000
_cell.angle_alpha   90.00
_cell.angle_beta   90.00
_cell.angle_gamma   90.00
#
_symmetry.space_group_name_H-M   'P 1'
#
loop_
_entity.id
_entity.type
_entity.pdbx_description
1 polymer ?
#
loop_
_entity_poly.entity_id
_entity_poly.type
_entity_poly.pdbx_seq_one_letter_code
_entity_poly.pdbx_strand_id
1 'polypeptide(L)'
;MSLVATPVAQIAEMSFEGSDWLSAIEAALYLRIFRQDGTPCVERIRNLVNKGRIPFYKPFGRLLFKKAELKAVIESSKKGGFKWR
;
A
#
# COMPACT_ATOMS: atom_id res chain seq x y z
N MET A 1 -6.92 26.44 -24.65
CA MET A 1 -6.82 26.19 -23.19
C MET A 1 -6.53 24.71 -23.02
N SER A 2 -5.26 24.38 -22.74
CA SER A 2 -4.72 23.02 -22.84
C SER A 2 -5.10 22.19 -21.61
N LEU A 3 -5.64 21.00 -21.85
CA LEU A 3 -5.86 19.96 -20.84
C LEU A 3 -4.49 19.40 -20.43
N VAL A 4 -4.00 19.78 -19.25
CA VAL A 4 -2.87 19.09 -18.60
C VAL A 4 -3.39 17.76 -18.05
N ALA A 5 -3.38 16.74 -18.90
CA ALA A 5 -3.40 15.36 -18.45
C ALA A 5 -2.05 15.07 -17.79
N THR A 6 -1.97 15.21 -16.46
CA THR A 6 -0.85 14.65 -15.70
C THR A 6 -0.86 13.14 -15.89
N PRO A 7 0.17 12.53 -16.48
CA PRO A 7 0.23 11.09 -16.66
C PRO A 7 0.40 10.42 -15.28
N VAL A 8 -0.71 9.89 -14.75
CA VAL A 8 -0.77 9.00 -13.57
C VAL A 8 0.18 7.79 -13.70
N ALA A 9 0.65 7.50 -14.92
CA ALA A 9 1.59 6.43 -15.22
C ALA A 9 3.03 6.65 -14.71
N GLN A 10 3.44 7.87 -14.34
CA GLN A 10 4.85 8.16 -14.02
C GLN A 10 5.27 7.94 -12.56
N ILE A 11 4.36 7.53 -11.65
CA ILE A 11 4.70 7.20 -10.25
C ILE A 11 5.08 5.71 -10.09
N ALA A 12 4.88 4.89 -11.13
CA ALA A 12 5.12 3.45 -11.07
C ALA A 12 6.62 3.04 -11.11
N GLU A 13 7.52 3.98 -11.43
CA GLU A 13 8.96 3.75 -11.61
C GLU A 13 9.80 4.32 -10.45
N MET A 14 9.24 4.45 -9.24
CA MET A 14 10.09 4.55 -8.06
C MET A 14 10.61 3.14 -7.76
N SER A 15 11.72 2.78 -8.40
CA SER A 15 12.46 1.56 -8.11
C SER A 15 12.83 1.53 -6.61
N PHE A 16 12.05 0.75 -5.84
CA PHE A 16 12.30 0.46 -4.42
C PHE A 16 13.47 -0.55 -4.27
N GLU A 17 14.61 -0.22 -4.84
CA GLU A 17 15.83 -1.01 -4.78
C GLU A 17 16.60 -0.62 -3.52
N GLY A 18 16.44 -1.41 -2.46
CA GLY A 18 17.37 -1.41 -1.32
C GLY A 18 16.76 -1.29 0.07
N SER A 19 15.53 -0.77 0.22
CA SER A 19 14.86 -0.70 1.52
C SER A 19 13.74 -1.74 1.63
N ASP A 20 13.98 -2.81 2.41
CA ASP A 20 12.96 -3.81 2.75
C ASP A 20 11.79 -3.24 3.56
N TRP A 21 12.00 -2.05 4.13
CA TRP A 21 11.07 -1.35 5.01
C TRP A 21 10.38 -0.21 4.26
N LEU A 22 9.07 -0.16 4.41
CA LEU A 22 8.17 0.80 3.80
C LEU A 22 7.49 1.62 4.89
N SER A 23 7.40 2.92 4.69
CA SER A 23 6.55 3.82 5.46
C SER A 23 5.08 3.61 5.13
N ALA A 24 4.18 4.23 5.90
CA ALA A 24 2.73 4.12 5.65
C ALA A 24 2.30 4.67 4.28
N ILE A 25 3.02 5.65 3.73
CA ILE A 25 2.75 6.22 2.39
C ILE A 25 3.18 5.21 1.33
N GLU A 26 4.39 4.69 1.44
CA GLU A 26 4.93 3.73 0.48
C GLU A 26 4.16 2.40 0.52
N ALA A 27 3.70 1.97 1.70
CA ALA A 27 2.83 0.81 1.84
C ALA A 27 1.47 1.03 1.14
N ALA A 28 0.92 2.25 1.18
CA ALA A 28 -0.30 2.60 0.45
C ALA A 28 -0.09 2.52 -1.07
N LEU A 29 1.05 3.03 -1.56
CA LEU A 29 1.44 2.92 -2.97
C LEU A 29 1.61 1.44 -3.38
N TYR A 30 2.31 0.66 -2.55
CA TYR A 30 2.58 -0.75 -2.81
C TYR A 30 1.29 -1.59 -2.90
N LEU A 31 0.34 -1.34 -2.00
CA LEU A 31 -0.97 -2.01 -2.00
C LEU A 31 -1.97 -1.40 -2.99
N ARG A 32 -1.58 -0.35 -3.74
CA ARG A 32 -2.44 0.41 -4.66
C ARG A 32 -3.70 0.96 -3.98
N ILE A 33 -3.57 1.42 -2.73
CA ILE A 33 -4.67 2.01 -1.96
C ILE A 33 -4.64 3.53 -2.14
N PHE A 34 -5.51 4.01 -3.03
CA PHE A 34 -5.63 5.43 -3.37
C PHE A 34 -6.98 6.01 -2.93
N ARG A 35 -7.02 7.34 -2.74
CA ARG A 35 -8.26 8.12 -2.63
C ARG A 35 -8.83 8.40 -4.03
N GLN A 36 -10.03 9.00 -4.06
CA GLN A 36 -10.66 9.44 -5.32
C GLN A 36 -9.78 10.42 -6.11
N ASP A 37 -8.98 11.22 -5.40
CA ASP A 37 -8.06 12.21 -5.99
C ASP A 37 -6.74 11.60 -6.49
N GLY A 38 -6.58 10.27 -6.45
CA GLY A 38 -5.35 9.57 -6.88
C GLY A 38 -4.20 9.63 -5.87
N THR A 39 -4.41 10.22 -4.69
CA THR A 39 -3.39 10.30 -3.62
C THR A 39 -3.37 9.04 -2.75
N PRO A 40 -2.22 8.59 -2.23
CA PRO A 40 -2.13 7.41 -1.36
C PRO A 40 -2.89 7.62 -0.04
N CYS A 41 -3.77 6.67 0.32
CA CYS A 41 -4.64 6.82 1.49
C CYS A 41 -4.03 6.21 2.77
N VAL A 42 -3.23 7.00 3.49
CA VAL A 42 -2.57 6.58 4.74
C VAL A 42 -3.57 6.19 5.84
N GLU A 43 -4.71 6.86 5.92
CA GLU A 43 -5.75 6.55 6.91
C GLU A 43 -6.29 5.13 6.73
N ARG A 44 -6.43 4.69 5.48
CA ARG A 44 -6.91 3.34 5.18
C ARG A 44 -5.89 2.28 5.58
N ILE A 45 -4.59 2.56 5.39
CA ILE A 45 -3.50 1.72 5.93
C ILE A 45 -3.59 1.63 7.46
N ARG A 46 -3.75 2.77 8.15
CA ARG A 46 -3.89 2.79 9.63
C ARG A 46 -5.10 1.99 10.10
N ASN A 47 -6.22 2.09 9.39
CA ASN A 47 -7.41 1.29 9.69
C ASN A 47 -7.18 -0.21 9.48
N LEU A 48 -6.43 -0.60 8.45
CA LEU A 48 -6.08 -2.00 8.19
C LEU A 48 -5.11 -2.57 9.25
N VAL A 49 -4.18 -1.73 9.72
CA VAL A 49 -3.31 -2.02 10.85
C VAL A 49 -4.12 -2.22 12.13
N ASN A 50 -5.01 -1.28 12.46
CA ASN A 50 -5.87 -1.38 13.65
C ASN A 50 -6.79 -2.61 13.61
N LYS A 51 -7.21 -3.04 12.41
CA LYS A 51 -7.99 -4.27 12.20
C LYS A 51 -7.15 -5.56 12.21
N GLY A 52 -5.83 -5.47 12.38
CA GLY A 52 -4.93 -6.62 12.39
C GLY A 52 -4.82 -7.34 11.04
N ARG A 53 -5.12 -6.66 9.91
CA ARG A 53 -5.11 -7.26 8.57
C ARG A 53 -3.75 -7.18 7.88
N ILE A 54 -2.90 -6.27 8.34
CA ILE A 54 -1.57 -6.03 7.78
C ILE A 54 -0.56 -6.11 8.93
N PRO A 55 0.50 -6.92 8.80
CA PRO A 55 1.58 -6.95 9.77
C PRO A 55 2.35 -5.64 9.73
N PHE A 56 2.69 -5.12 10.91
CA PHE A 56 3.32 -3.82 11.07
C PHE A 56 4.34 -3.86 12.20
N TYR A 57 5.32 -2.97 12.11
CA TYR A 57 6.31 -2.73 13.14
C TYR A 57 6.19 -1.27 13.59
N LYS A 58 6.34 -1.03 14.89
CA LYS A 58 6.20 0.31 15.48
C LYS A 58 7.39 0.74 16.33
N PRO A 59 8.63 0.77 15.79
CA PRO A 59 9.75 1.35 16.52
C PRO A 59 9.52 2.86 16.68
N PHE A 60 9.73 3.38 17.89
CA PHE A 60 9.65 4.81 18.22
C PHE A 60 8.33 5.48 17.78
N GLY A 61 7.23 4.73 17.79
CA GLY A 61 5.90 5.27 17.47
C GLY A 61 5.58 5.40 15.99
N ARG A 62 6.50 5.06 15.07
CA ARG A 62 6.32 5.17 13.62
C ARG A 62 5.92 3.82 13.01
N LEU A 63 4.94 3.83 12.12
CA LEU A 63 4.51 2.61 11.41
C LEU A 63 5.49 2.31 10.27
N LEU A 64 6.07 1.10 10.34
CA LEU A 64 6.92 0.53 9.31
C LEU A 64 6.36 -0.82 8.87
N PHE A 65 6.52 -1.11 7.60
CA PHE A 65 6.00 -2.31 6.96
C PHE A 65 7.10 -3.01 6.20
N LYS A 66 7.20 -4.33 6.35
CA LYS A 66 8.17 -5.11 5.59
C LYS A 66 7.55 -5.49 4.24
N LYS A 67 8.27 -5.23 3.15
CA LYS A 67 7.80 -5.51 1.78
C LYS A 67 7.46 -6.99 1.58
N ALA A 68 8.28 -7.90 2.12
CA ALA A 68 8.05 -9.35 2.06
C ALA A 68 6.73 -9.77 2.71
N GLU A 69 6.39 -9.16 3.85
CA GLU A 69 5.15 -9.48 4.56
C GLU A 69 3.92 -8.92 3.83
N LEU A 70 4.02 -7.70 3.29
CA LEU A 70 2.97 -7.14 2.44
C LEU A 70 2.71 -8.02 1.21
N LYS A 71 3.78 -8.54 0.58
CA LYS A 71 3.67 -9.49 -0.53
C LYS A 71 2.95 -10.78 -0.10
N ALA A 72 3.31 -11.35 1.05
CA ALA A 72 2.63 -12.53 1.59
C ALA A 72 1.13 -12.27 1.85
N VAL A 73 0.77 -11.07 2.34
CA VAL A 73 -0.63 -10.68 2.50
C VAL A 73 -1.35 -10.62 1.15
N ILE A 74 -0.76 -10.02 0.12
CA ILE A 74 -1.34 -10.00 -1.23
C ILE A 74 -1.54 -11.42 -1.76
N GLU A 75 -0.53 -12.28 -1.63
CA GLU A 75 -0.59 -13.68 -2.06
C GLU A 75 -1.66 -14.48 -1.30
N SER A 76 -1.79 -14.26 0.02
CA SER A 76 -2.86 -14.87 0.82
C SER A 76 -4.25 -14.38 0.37
N SER A 77 -4.37 -13.11 0.00
CA SER A 77 -5.60 -12.51 -0.48
C SER A 77 -5.98 -12.98 -1.89
N LYS A 78 -5.02 -13.41 -2.73
CA LYS A 78 -5.30 -13.99 -4.05
C LYS A 78 -6.13 -15.27 -3.99
N LYS A 79 -6.17 -15.96 -2.84
CA LYS A 79 -7.08 -17.11 -2.62
C LYS A 79 -8.54 -16.69 -2.37
N GLY A 80 -8.85 -15.39 -2.35
CA GLY A 80 -10.18 -14.81 -2.12
C GLY A 80 -11.13 -14.87 -3.31
N GLY A 81 -11.16 -15.99 -4.06
CA GLY A 81 -12.28 -16.29 -4.94
C GLY A 81 -13.54 -16.47 -4.10
N PHE A 82 -14.51 -15.58 -4.28
CA PHE A 82 -15.80 -15.58 -3.59
C PHE A 82 -16.49 -16.94 -3.79
N LYS A 83 -16.45 -17.81 -2.77
CA LYS A 83 -17.23 -19.06 -2.77
C LYS A 83 -18.66 -18.68 -2.36
N TRP A 84 -19.51 -18.40 -3.36
CA TRP A 84 -20.95 -18.39 -3.14
C TRP A 84 -21.37 -19.78 -2.64
N ARG A 85 -22.02 -19.83 -1.48
CA ARG A 85 -22.79 -20.98 -1.02
C ARG A 85 -24.24 -20.56 -0.97
#